data_AF-A0AAU7K6B0-F1
#
_entry.id   AF-A0AAU7K6B0-F1
#
_cell.length_a   1.000
_cell.length_b   1.000
_cell.length_c   1.000
_cell.angle_alpha   90.00
_cell.angle_beta   90.00
_cell.angle_gamma   90.00
#
_symmetry.space_group_name_H-M   'P 1'
#
loop_
_entity.id
_entity.type
_entity.pdbx_description
1 polymer ?
#
loop_
_entity_poly.entity_id
_entity_poly.type
_entity_poly.pdbx_seq_one_letter_code
_entity_poly.pdbx_strand_id
1 'polypeptide(L)'
;MKNKYSLSSKLILITFLIGIVNLFFYDYESTQEFVVLIFILMMRYILFILIKRRFEWSKYLLVFIILRSIYRLWVVFADADAVPVTKINLILQFVMSVMAFAVLFIFPKMKDWMNDRRKYFSPTSVTNPQH
;
A
#
# COMPACT_ATOMS: atom_id res chain seq x y z
N MET A 1 6.42 -15.25 -8.23
CA MET A 1 5.13 -14.56 -7.93
C MET A 1 4.69 -14.60 -6.46
N LYS A 2 5.02 -15.63 -5.64
CA LYS A 2 4.61 -15.69 -4.22
C LYS A 2 5.09 -14.52 -3.36
N ASN A 3 6.27 -13.95 -3.68
CA ASN A 3 6.90 -12.95 -2.81
C ASN A 3 6.20 -11.57 -2.82
N LYS A 4 5.65 -11.12 -3.96
CA LYS A 4 5.04 -9.77 -4.07
C LYS A 4 3.74 -9.61 -3.28
N TYR A 5 2.86 -10.61 -3.32
CA TYR A 5 1.60 -10.61 -2.57
C TYR A 5 1.86 -10.75 -1.07
N SER A 6 2.81 -11.59 -0.68
CA SER A 6 3.26 -11.72 0.71
C SER A 6 3.79 -10.40 1.23
N LEU A 7 4.74 -9.77 0.52
CA LEU A 7 5.31 -8.49 0.90
C LEU A 7 4.26 -7.39 1.01
N SER A 8 3.39 -7.26 0.00
CA SER A 8 2.36 -6.21 -0.01
C SER A 8 1.31 -6.43 1.08
N SER A 9 0.93 -7.69 1.35
CA SER A 9 0.04 -8.00 2.47
C SER A 9 0.69 -7.62 3.81
N LYS A 10 1.98 -7.91 4.00
CA LYS A 10 2.71 -7.52 5.22
C LYS A 10 2.80 -6.01 5.38
N LEU A 11 3.04 -5.26 4.30
CA LEU A 11 3.02 -3.79 4.34
C LEU A 11 1.66 -3.26 4.82
N ILE A 12 0.56 -3.76 4.26
CA ILE A 12 -0.78 -3.38 4.70
C ILE A 12 -1.05 -3.80 6.15
N LEU A 13 -0.58 -4.97 6.58
CA LEU A 13 -0.69 -5.42 7.96
C LEU A 13 0.05 -4.47 8.93
N ILE A 14 1.26 -4.03 8.58
CA ILE A 14 1.99 -3.04 9.39
C ILE A 14 1.20 -1.73 9.47
N THR A 15 0.59 -1.27 8.37
CA THR A 15 -0.26 -0.06 8.43
C THR A 15 -1.47 -0.22 9.34
N PHE A 16 -2.04 -1.42 9.42
CA PHE A 16 -3.11 -1.76 10.34
C PHE A 16 -2.63 -1.72 11.80
N LEU A 17 -1.45 -2.32 12.09
CA LEU A 17 -0.85 -2.28 13.42
C LEU A 17 -0.55 -0.84 13.88
N ILE A 18 -0.01 0.01 13.01
CA ILE A 18 0.18 1.44 13.34
C ILE A 18 -1.17 2.10 13.62
N GLY A 19 -2.21 1.74 12.87
CA GLY A 19 -3.56 2.24 13.13
C GLY A 19 -4.09 1.81 14.50
N ILE A 20 -3.78 0.59 14.95
CA ILE A 20 -4.07 0.14 16.31
C ILE A 20 -3.28 0.96 17.33
N VAL A 21 -1.99 1.18 17.10
CA VAL A 21 -1.18 2.00 18.02
C VAL A 21 -1.76 3.41 18.13
N ASN A 22 -2.19 4.01 17.02
CA ASN A 22 -2.86 5.31 17.02
C ASN A 22 -4.14 5.35 17.87
N LEU A 23 -4.80 4.20 18.15
CA LEU A 23 -5.96 4.19 19.05
C LEU A 23 -5.63 4.66 20.46
N PHE A 24 -4.40 4.45 20.91
CA PHE A 24 -4.01 4.77 22.28
C PHE A 24 -3.44 6.18 22.44
N PHE A 25 -3.10 6.85 21.33
CA PHE A 25 -2.48 8.17 21.33
C PHE A 25 -3.41 9.28 20.84
N TYR A 26 -4.55 8.93 20.24
CA TYR A 26 -5.52 9.91 19.77
C TYR A 26 -6.58 10.12 20.84
N ASP A 27 -6.80 11.36 21.24
CA ASP A 27 -7.88 11.72 22.15
C ASP A 27 -9.16 11.88 21.33
N TYR A 28 -10.16 11.06 21.61
CA TYR A 28 -11.39 11.02 20.80
C TYR A 28 -12.43 11.97 21.40
N GLU A 29 -12.73 13.04 20.68
CA GLU A 29 -13.75 14.01 21.13
C GLU A 29 -15.18 13.45 21.03
N SER A 30 -15.41 12.46 20.16
CA SER A 30 -16.74 11.89 19.92
C SER A 30 -16.73 10.38 19.62
N THR A 31 -17.78 9.69 20.07
CA THR A 31 -18.05 8.28 19.74
C THR A 31 -18.10 8.02 18.24
N GLN A 32 -18.55 9.01 17.45
CA GLN A 32 -18.60 8.90 16.00
C GLN A 32 -17.19 8.75 15.40
N GLU A 33 -16.21 9.49 15.89
CA GLU A 33 -14.83 9.41 15.41
C GLU A 33 -14.21 8.06 15.72
N PHE A 34 -14.48 7.54 16.92
CA PHE A 34 -14.05 6.21 17.34
C PHE A 34 -14.62 5.12 16.43
N VAL A 35 -15.94 5.14 16.16
CA VAL A 35 -16.60 4.17 15.27
C VAL A 35 -16.02 4.22 13.85
N VAL A 36 -15.82 5.43 13.32
CA VAL A 36 -15.20 5.64 12.00
C VAL A 36 -13.80 5.04 11.98
N LEU A 37 -13.00 5.25 13.02
CA LEU A 37 -11.64 4.71 13.10
C LEU A 37 -11.62 3.18 13.17
N ILE A 38 -12.49 2.56 13.97
CA ILE A 38 -12.62 1.09 14.03
C ILE A 38 -13.02 0.52 12.66
N PHE A 39 -13.99 1.15 11.99
CA PHE A 39 -14.41 0.73 10.65
C PHE A 39 -13.26 0.76 9.64
N ILE A 40 -12.43 1.80 9.72
CA ILE A 40 -11.20 1.95 8.92
C ILE A 40 -10.18 0.84 9.21
N LEU A 41 -10.02 0.45 10.48
CA LEU A 41 -9.12 -0.63 10.87
C LEU A 41 -9.62 -1.96 10.31
N MET A 42 -10.92 -2.22 10.39
CA MET A 42 -11.55 -3.39 9.77
C MET A 42 -11.31 -3.41 8.26
N MET A 43 -11.50 -2.28 7.57
CA MET A 43 -11.21 -2.14 6.14
C MET A 43 -9.74 -2.48 5.79
N ARG A 44 -8.77 -1.98 6.59
CA ARG A 44 -7.34 -2.32 6.39
C ARG A 44 -7.07 -3.80 6.62
N TYR A 45 -7.68 -4.42 7.62
CA TYR A 45 -7.54 -5.85 7.89
C TYR A 45 -8.15 -6.72 6.79
N ILE A 46 -9.34 -6.36 6.30
CA ILE A 46 -9.98 -7.02 5.15
C ILE A 46 -9.07 -6.89 3.92
N LEU A 47 -8.50 -5.71 3.67
CA LEU A 47 -7.58 -5.52 2.56
C LEU A 47 -6.35 -6.44 2.66
N PHE A 48 -5.77 -6.58 3.85
CA PHE A 48 -4.68 -7.53 4.09
C PHE A 48 -5.06 -8.96 3.66
N ILE A 49 -6.24 -9.43 4.08
CA ILE A 49 -6.76 -10.76 3.70
C ILE A 49 -6.97 -10.86 2.19
N LEU A 50 -7.58 -9.84 1.57
CA LEU A 50 -7.85 -9.83 0.13
C LEU A 50 -6.56 -9.89 -0.70
N ILE A 51 -5.53 -9.13 -0.32
CA ILE A 51 -4.21 -9.16 -0.98
C ILE A 51 -3.56 -10.54 -0.79
N LYS A 52 -3.60 -11.10 0.42
CA LYS A 52 -3.03 -12.41 0.73
C LYS A 52 -3.71 -13.53 -0.09
N ARG A 53 -5.03 -13.45 -0.25
CA ARG A 53 -5.85 -14.38 -1.04
C ARG A 53 -5.86 -14.07 -2.55
N ARG A 54 -5.18 -12.99 -2.99
CA ARG A 54 -5.07 -12.57 -4.39
C ARG A 54 -6.41 -12.22 -5.05
N PHE A 55 -7.35 -11.68 -4.28
CA PHE A 55 -8.60 -11.19 -4.84
C PHE A 55 -8.37 -9.91 -5.64
N GLU A 56 -9.00 -9.82 -6.82
CA GLU A 56 -8.87 -8.63 -7.68
C GLU A 56 -9.44 -7.37 -7.03
N TRP A 57 -10.47 -7.52 -6.20
CA TRP A 57 -11.07 -6.42 -5.43
C TRP A 57 -10.09 -5.68 -4.52
N SER A 58 -8.97 -6.33 -4.16
CA SER A 58 -7.91 -5.68 -3.38
C SER A 58 -7.35 -4.42 -4.06
N LYS A 59 -7.35 -4.35 -5.40
CA LYS A 59 -6.84 -3.18 -6.13
C LYS A 59 -7.67 -1.93 -5.86
N TYR A 60 -9.00 -2.06 -5.90
CA TYR A 60 -9.92 -0.94 -5.72
C TYR A 60 -9.90 -0.45 -4.27
N LEU A 61 -9.90 -1.40 -3.33
CA LEU A 61 -9.85 -1.08 -1.91
C LEU A 61 -8.49 -0.45 -1.53
N LEU A 62 -7.38 -0.89 -2.13
CA LEU A 62 -6.07 -0.27 -1.91
C LEU A 62 -6.02 1.18 -2.42
N VAL A 63 -6.58 1.44 -3.61
CA VAL A 63 -6.70 2.82 -4.14
C VAL A 63 -7.55 3.69 -3.22
N PHE A 64 -8.68 3.16 -2.74
CA PHE A 64 -9.54 3.87 -1.78
C PHE A 64 -8.80 4.26 -0.49
N ILE A 65 -8.02 3.34 0.08
CA ILE A 65 -7.21 3.61 1.29
C ILE A 65 -6.13 4.67 1.02
N ILE A 66 -5.52 4.68 -0.16
CA ILE A 66 -4.53 5.69 -0.55
C ILE A 66 -5.20 7.07 -0.65
N LEU A 67 -6.30 7.19 -1.39
CA LEU A 67 -7.05 8.45 -1.53
C LEU A 67 -7.46 9.01 -0.17
N ARG A 68 -8.01 8.15 0.69
CA ARG A 68 -8.39 8.55 2.04
C ARG A 68 -7.19 8.94 2.91
N SER A 69 -6.03 8.30 2.72
CA SER A 69 -4.79 8.69 3.42
C SER A 69 -4.28 10.06 2.96
N ILE A 70 -4.42 10.40 1.67
CA ILE A 70 -4.12 11.75 1.14
C ILE A 70 -5.04 12.79 1.78
N TYR A 71 -6.35 12.53 1.80
CA TYR A 71 -7.31 13.41 2.47
C TYR A 71 -6.96 13.64 3.94
N ARG A 72 -6.67 12.57 4.69
CA ARG A 72 -6.32 12.68 6.12
C ARG A 72 -4.99 13.42 6.32
N LEU A 73 -4.00 13.22 5.45
CA LEU A 73 -2.75 13.98 5.49
C LEU A 73 -3.01 15.46 5.27
N TRP A 74 -3.80 15.84 4.27
CA TRP A 74 -4.16 17.24 4.03
C TRP A 74 -4.80 17.86 5.28
N VAL A 75 -5.84 17.22 5.83
CA VAL A 75 -6.57 17.74 6.99
C VAL A 75 -5.65 17.89 8.21
N VAL A 76 -4.84 16.89 8.52
CA VAL A 76 -3.98 16.90 9.73
C VAL A 76 -2.76 17.82 9.57
N PHE A 77 -2.28 18.06 8.35
CA PHE A 77 -1.21 19.03 8.11
C PHE A 77 -1.70 20.48 8.11
N ALA A 78 -2.97 20.72 7.80
CA ALA A 78 -3.59 22.03 7.94
C ALA A 78 -3.80 22.43 9.42
N ASP A 79 -3.82 21.43 10.31
CA ASP A 79 -3.92 21.63 11.75
C ASP A 79 -2.53 21.79 12.41
N ALA A 80 -2.29 22.99 12.93
CA ALA A 80 -1.02 23.34 13.59
C ALA A 80 -0.85 22.61 14.93
N ASP A 81 -1.95 22.33 15.63
CA ASP A 81 -1.95 21.78 16.99
C ASP A 81 -1.89 20.24 17.00
N ALA A 82 -2.03 19.61 15.83
CA ALA A 82 -1.99 18.17 15.73
C ALA A 82 -0.63 17.58 16.17
N VAL A 83 -0.71 16.59 17.08
CA VAL A 83 0.43 15.91 17.71
C VAL A 83 1.44 15.39 16.66
N PRO A 84 2.75 15.67 16.81
CA PRO A 84 3.77 15.28 15.84
C PRO A 84 3.81 13.77 15.53
N VAL A 85 3.58 12.93 16.55
CA VAL A 85 3.54 11.47 16.42
C VAL A 85 2.43 11.03 15.46
N THR A 86 1.26 11.68 15.51
CA THR A 86 0.14 11.42 14.60
C THR A 86 0.51 11.74 13.15
N LYS A 87 1.20 12.86 12.92
CA LYS A 87 1.68 13.27 11.59
C LYS A 87 2.65 12.22 11.02
N ILE A 88 3.62 11.79 11.80
CA ILE A 88 4.59 10.75 11.41
C ILE A 88 3.89 9.42 11.10
N ASN A 89 2.97 8.98 11.96
CA ASN A 89 2.24 7.72 11.76
C ASN A 89 1.38 7.75 10.50
N LEU A 90 0.75 8.88 10.19
CA LEU A 90 -0.02 9.06 8.96
C LEU A 90 0.87 9.01 7.71
N ILE A 91 2.03 9.69 7.73
CA ILE A 91 3.00 9.64 6.63
C ILE A 91 3.48 8.21 6.41
N LEU A 92 3.85 7.50 7.48
CA LEU A 92 4.37 6.14 7.39
C LEU A 92 3.29 5.17 6.85
N GLN A 93 2.04 5.30 7.31
CA GLN A 93 0.91 4.54 6.77
C GLN A 93 0.69 4.84 5.28
N PHE A 94 0.80 6.10 4.86
CA PHE A 94 0.66 6.49 3.47
C PHE A 94 1.76 5.89 2.60
N VAL A 95 3.02 6.08 2.98
CA VAL A 95 4.20 5.56 2.26
C VAL A 95 4.11 4.04 2.11
N MET A 96 3.79 3.31 3.18
CA MET A 96 3.63 1.85 3.09
C MET A 96 2.47 1.41 2.20
N SER A 97 1.35 2.16 2.19
CA SER A 97 0.21 1.86 1.31
C SER A 97 0.57 2.07 -0.16
N VAL A 98 1.30 3.14 -0.47
CA VAL A 98 1.83 3.42 -1.82
C VAL A 98 2.85 2.36 -2.23
N MET A 99 3.76 1.95 -1.33
CA MET A 99 4.70 0.86 -1.60
C MET A 99 3.99 -0.47 -1.87
N ALA A 100 2.96 -0.81 -1.09
CA ALA A 100 2.16 -2.01 -1.32
C ALA A 100 1.49 -1.99 -2.71
N PHE A 101 0.99 -0.83 -3.14
CA PHE A 101 0.43 -0.64 -4.47
C PHE A 101 1.51 -0.81 -5.56
N ALA A 102 2.66 -0.17 -5.39
CA ALA A 102 3.77 -0.26 -6.33
C ALA A 102 4.27 -1.70 -6.50
N VAL A 103 4.44 -2.44 -5.41
CA VAL A 103 4.89 -3.85 -5.42
C VAL A 103 3.87 -4.75 -6.11
N LEU A 104 2.56 -4.51 -5.92
CA LEU A 104 1.51 -5.33 -6.53
C LEU A 104 1.33 -5.06 -8.02
N PHE A 105 1.35 -3.80 -8.43
CA PHE A 105 0.84 -3.39 -9.75
C PHE A 105 1.89 -2.72 -10.65
N ILE A 106 2.86 -2.00 -10.09
CA ILE A 106 3.86 -1.24 -10.86
C ILE A 106 5.07 -2.12 -11.18
N PHE A 107 5.72 -2.69 -10.16
CA PHE A 107 6.94 -3.47 -10.34
C PHE A 107 6.80 -4.67 -11.28
N PRO A 108 5.68 -5.42 -11.30
CA PRO A 108 5.51 -6.51 -12.28
C PRO A 108 5.52 -5.98 -13.72
N LYS A 109 4.73 -4.93 -14.01
CA LYS A 109 4.67 -4.32 -15.34
C LYS A 109 6.01 -3.74 -15.78
N MET A 110 6.73 -3.11 -14.85
CA MET A 110 8.04 -2.53 -15.11
C MET A 110 9.08 -3.62 -15.42
N LYS A 111 9.03 -4.75 -14.70
CA LYS A 111 9.88 -5.92 -14.98
C LYS A 111 9.59 -6.51 -16.36
N ASP A 112 8.31 -6.67 -16.71
CA ASP A 112 7.91 -7.23 -18.00
C ASP A 112 8.42 -6.32 -19.14
N TRP A 113 8.22 -5.01 -19.01
CA TRP A 113 8.72 -4.02 -19.97
C TRP A 113 10.26 -3.99 -20.10
N MET A 114 10.99 -4.09 -18.99
CA MET A 114 12.45 -4.19 -19.02
C MET A 114 12.93 -5.48 -19.69
N ASN A 115 12.22 -6.58 -19.48
CA ASN A 115 12.56 -7.87 -20.08
C ASN A 115 12.31 -7.86 -21.59
N ASP A 116 11.20 -7.24 -22.02
CA ASP A 116 10.90 -7.02 -23.43
C ASP A 116 12.00 -6.17 -24.08
N ARG A 117 12.38 -5.04 -23.47
CA ARG A 117 13.51 -4.23 -23.99
C ARG A 117 14.80 -5.05 -24.09
N ARG A 118 15.16 -5.85 -23.08
CA ARG A 118 16.35 -6.73 -23.17
C ARG A 118 16.25 -7.72 -24.31
N LYS A 119 15.08 -8.27 -24.60
CA LYS A 119 14.87 -9.18 -25.74
C LYS A 119 15.11 -8.49 -27.08
N TYR A 120 14.80 -7.20 -27.20
CA TYR A 120 15.08 -6.40 -28.41
C TYR A 120 16.52 -5.88 -28.50
N PHE A 121 17.21 -5.68 -27.36
CA PHE A 121 18.59 -5.18 -27.30
C PHE A 121 19.67 -6.26 -27.15
N SER A 122 19.30 -7.51 -26.89
CA SER A 122 20.22 -8.64 -27.01
C SER A 122 20.20 -9.11 -28.46
N PRO A 123 21.22 -8.81 -29.30
CA PRO A 123 21.37 -9.51 -30.56
C PRO A 123 21.59 -10.96 -30.18
N THR A 124 20.56 -11.78 -30.40
CA THR A 124 20.76 -13.22 -30.42
C THR A 124 21.75 -13.42 -31.55
N SER A 125 22.99 -13.79 -31.22
CA SER A 125 23.98 -14.21 -32.18
C SER A 125 23.35 -15.32 -33.01
N VAL A 126 22.86 -14.95 -34.18
CA VAL A 126 22.51 -15.87 -35.26
C VAL A 126 23.86 -16.37 -35.79
N THR A 127 24.53 -17.23 -35.02
CA THR A 127 25.47 -18.17 -35.60
C THR A 127 24.63 -19.32 -36.12
N ASN A 128 24.42 -19.23 -37.43
CA ASN A 128 23.74 -20.15 -38.32
C ASN A 128 23.97 -21.63 -37.96
N PRO A 129 22.95 -22.50 -38.06
CA PRO A 129 23.16 -23.94 -38.14
C PRO A 129 23.80 -24.30 -39.50
N GLN A 130 24.53 -25.42 -39.56
CA GLN A 130 25.18 -26.01 -40.75
C GLN A 130 26.60 -25.47 -41.07
N HIS A 131 27.63 -26.21 -40.64
CA HIS A 131 28.41 -27.11 -41.50
C HIS A 131 29.40 -27.93 -40.67
#